data_AF-A0A2H6N2D5-F1
#
_entry.id   AF-A0A2H6N2D5-F1
#
_cell.length_a   1.000
_cell.length_b   1.000
_cell.length_c   1.000
_cell.angle_alpha   90.00
_cell.angle_beta   90.00
_cell.angle_gamma   90.00
#
_symmetry.space_group_name_H-M   'P 1'
#
loop_
_entity.id
_entity.type
_entity.pdbx_description
1 polymer ?
#
loop_
_entity_poly.entity_id
_entity_poly.type
_entity_poly.pdbx_seq_one_letter_code
_entity_poly.pdbx_strand_id
1 'polypeptide(L)'
;AEFRLCSEQVEMIEVKNKCHKVDLDTAPFTYLSILFSSKDRENTTVKIKAFIVTLTGNLTSSNGFWSVTAKISDGTAYLEVEFADEILTSLIGFSVPEMKQLRKDPALYPKLKEGLQNCQTELI
;
A
#
# COMPACT_ATOMS: atom_id res chain seq x y z
N ALA A 1 -10.36 -55.29 39.48
CA ALA A 1 -11.15 -54.94 38.29
C ALA A 1 -10.31 -53.98 37.46
N GLU A 2 -9.93 -54.40 36.25
CA GLU A 2 -9.18 -53.58 35.30
C GLU A 2 -10.11 -52.50 34.73
N PHE A 3 -9.70 -51.23 34.84
CA PHE A 3 -10.37 -50.14 34.13
C PHE A 3 -9.78 -50.03 32.72
N ARG A 4 -10.47 -50.63 31.74
CA ARG A 4 -10.25 -50.34 30.32
C ARG A 4 -10.76 -48.93 30.04
N LEU A 5 -9.87 -48.01 29.67
CA LEU A 5 -10.25 -46.79 28.97
C LEU A 5 -10.55 -47.15 27.51
N CYS A 6 -11.84 -47.31 27.18
CA CYS A 6 -12.30 -47.33 25.81
C CYS A 6 -12.16 -45.92 25.23
N SER A 7 -11.31 -45.77 24.22
CA SER A 7 -11.15 -44.55 23.41
C SER A 7 -12.42 -44.30 22.60
N GLU A 8 -13.22 -43.31 23.00
CA GLU A 8 -14.27 -42.76 22.13
C GLU A 8 -13.69 -41.66 21.24
N GLN A 9 -14.06 -41.75 19.98
CA GLN A 9 -13.56 -41.03 18.82
C GLN A 9 -13.63 -39.51 19.00
N VAL A 10 -12.50 -38.83 18.84
CA VAL A 10 -12.50 -37.39 18.55
C VAL A 10 -12.96 -37.23 17.11
N GLU A 11 -14.25 -36.98 16.93
CA GLU A 11 -14.82 -36.70 15.62
C GLU A 11 -14.35 -35.32 15.18
N MET A 12 -13.46 -35.28 14.19
CA MET A 12 -13.05 -34.05 13.53
C MET A 12 -14.26 -33.51 12.78
N ILE A 13 -14.95 -32.53 13.37
CA ILE A 13 -16.05 -31.83 12.70
C ILE A 13 -15.46 -31.10 11.50
N GLU A 14 -15.66 -31.64 10.30
CA GLU A 14 -15.39 -30.94 9.05
C GLU A 14 -16.39 -29.78 8.95
N VAL A 15 -16.00 -28.62 9.45
CA VAL A 15 -16.75 -27.38 9.25
C VAL A 15 -16.74 -27.13 7.74
N LYS A 16 -17.82 -27.50 7.06
CA LYS A 16 -18.09 -27.09 5.67
C LYS A 16 -18.37 -25.59 5.65
N ASN A 17 -17.32 -24.80 5.87
CA ASN A 17 -17.30 -23.41 5.48
C ASN A 17 -17.45 -23.41 3.97
N LYS A 18 -18.63 -22.99 3.50
CA LYS A 18 -18.81 -22.60 2.10
C LYS A 18 -17.92 -21.37 1.90
N CYS A 19 -16.63 -21.61 1.65
CA CYS A 19 -15.66 -20.57 1.40
C CYS A 19 -16.05 -19.95 0.07
N HIS A 20 -16.74 -18.81 0.11
CA HIS A 20 -16.95 -18.00 -1.06
C HIS A 20 -15.56 -17.65 -1.59
N LYS A 21 -15.21 -18.16 -2.77
CA LYS A 21 -13.97 -17.82 -3.44
C LYS A 21 -14.01 -16.31 -3.71
N VAL A 22 -13.25 -15.56 -2.92
CA VAL A 22 -13.08 -14.11 -3.12
C VAL A 22 -12.09 -13.95 -4.27
N ASP A 23 -12.53 -13.30 -5.34
CA ASP A 23 -11.69 -13.01 -6.50
C ASP A 23 -10.97 -11.67 -6.34
N LEU A 24 -9.91 -11.45 -7.13
CA LEU A 24 -9.13 -10.22 -7.15
C LEU A 24 -9.96 -8.99 -7.56
N ASP A 25 -11.04 -9.19 -8.31
CA ASP A 25 -11.90 -8.11 -8.81
C ASP A 25 -13.18 -7.91 -7.99
N THR A 26 -13.23 -8.46 -6.76
CA THR A 26 -14.40 -8.29 -5.88
C THR A 26 -14.51 -6.83 -5.42
N ALA A 27 -15.64 -6.18 -5.72
CA ALA A 27 -15.93 -4.83 -5.23
C ALA A 27 -16.18 -4.84 -3.70
N PRO A 28 -15.83 -3.76 -2.95
CA PRO A 28 -15.26 -2.49 -3.40
C PRO A 28 -13.72 -2.47 -3.50
N PHE A 29 -13.03 -3.48 -2.97
CA PHE A 29 -11.59 -3.68 -3.01
C PHE A 29 -11.26 -5.15 -2.71
N THR A 30 -10.05 -5.59 -3.05
CA THR A 30 -9.50 -6.92 -2.74
C THR A 30 -8.35 -6.83 -1.73
N TYR A 31 -7.68 -7.96 -1.49
CA TYR A 31 -6.60 -8.10 -0.52
C TYR A 31 -5.29 -8.56 -1.15
N LEU A 32 -4.18 -8.05 -0.63
CA LEU A 32 -2.81 -8.41 -1.04
C LEU A 32 -2.52 -9.89 -0.82
N SER A 33 -3.03 -10.49 0.26
CA SER A 33 -2.89 -11.94 0.51
C SER A 33 -3.47 -12.81 -0.60
N ILE A 34 -4.58 -12.39 -1.22
CA ILE A 34 -5.19 -13.08 -2.37
C ILE A 34 -4.30 -12.90 -3.60
N LEU A 35 -3.80 -11.69 -3.84
CA LEU A 35 -2.87 -11.39 -4.93
C LEU A 35 -1.60 -12.24 -4.85
N PHE A 36 -0.98 -12.34 -3.67
CA PHE A 36 0.23 -13.14 -3.47
C PHE A 36 -0.01 -14.65 -3.51
N SER A 37 -1.26 -15.10 -3.33
CA SER A 37 -1.64 -16.50 -3.45
C SER A 37 -1.98 -16.90 -4.90
N SER A 38 -2.18 -15.93 -5.79
CA SER A 38 -2.45 -16.20 -7.20
C SER A 38 -1.17 -16.72 -7.88
N LYS A 39 -1.34 -17.61 -8.86
CA LYS A 39 -0.21 -18.18 -9.63
C LYS A 39 0.13 -17.34 -10.87
N ASP A 40 -0.69 -16.34 -11.16
CA ASP A 40 -0.60 -15.53 -12.35
C ASP A 40 0.49 -14.47 -12.16
N ARG A 41 1.42 -14.40 -13.12
CA ARG A 41 2.61 -13.54 -13.07
C ARG A 41 2.49 -12.32 -13.98
N GLU A 42 1.28 -12.02 -14.43
CA GLU A 42 1.03 -10.86 -15.27
C GLU A 42 0.97 -9.58 -14.45
N ASN A 43 1.09 -8.44 -15.12
CA ASN A 43 0.99 -7.14 -14.49
C ASN A 43 -0.49 -6.86 -14.13
N THR A 44 -0.88 -7.23 -12.91
CA THR A 44 -2.26 -7.10 -12.43
C THR A 44 -2.49 -5.75 -11.77
N THR A 45 -3.55 -5.05 -12.19
CA THR A 45 -4.04 -3.86 -11.50
C THR A 45 -5.16 -4.26 -10.53
N VAL A 46 -5.00 -3.92 -9.25
CA VAL A 46 -6.00 -4.20 -8.21
C VAL A 46 -6.35 -2.92 -7.45
N LYS A 47 -7.54 -2.91 -6.84
CA LYS A 47 -7.94 -1.87 -5.89
C LYS A 47 -7.91 -2.46 -4.48
N ILE A 48 -7.16 -1.85 -3.58
CA ILE A 48 -7.05 -2.26 -2.18
C ILE A 48 -7.37 -1.07 -1.26
N LYS A 49 -7.79 -1.35 -0.02
CA LYS A 49 -7.83 -0.35 1.04
C LYS A 49 -6.59 -0.57 1.93
N ALA A 50 -5.68 0.39 1.92
CA ALA A 50 -4.38 0.26 2.59
C ALA A 50 -4.00 1.54 3.34
N PHE A 51 -3.00 1.42 4.20
CA PHE A 51 -2.33 2.53 4.85
C PHE A 51 -0.82 2.42 4.61
N ILE A 52 -0.12 3.54 4.71
CA ILE A 52 1.34 3.60 4.64
C ILE A 52 1.90 3.11 5.97
N VAL A 53 2.72 2.07 5.93
CA VAL A 53 3.41 1.54 7.12
C VAL A 53 4.64 2.39 7.40
N THR A 54 5.43 2.68 6.37
CA THR A 54 6.60 3.56 6.44
C THR A 54 7.00 3.99 5.04
N LEU A 55 7.60 5.17 4.92
CA LEU A 55 8.39 5.51 3.75
C LEU A 55 9.67 4.66 3.74
N THR A 56 10.06 4.15 2.58
CA THR A 56 11.27 3.33 2.41
C THR A 56 12.35 4.04 1.59
N GLY A 57 12.02 5.20 1.02
CA GLY A 57 12.93 6.07 0.29
C GLY A 57 12.66 7.55 0.58
N ASN A 58 13.61 8.40 0.19
CA ASN A 58 13.44 9.84 0.25
C ASN A 58 12.60 10.33 -0.94
N LEU A 59 11.92 11.47 -0.79
CA LEU A 59 11.34 12.18 -1.92
C LEU A 59 12.46 12.62 -2.87
N THR A 60 12.39 12.19 -4.12
CA THR A 60 13.35 12.54 -5.18
C THR A 60 12.67 13.33 -6.29
N SER A 61 13.45 14.11 -7.03
CA SER A 61 12.98 14.94 -8.15
C SER A 61 13.69 14.58 -9.47
N SER A 62 13.99 13.29 -9.65
CA SER A 62 14.81 12.77 -10.75
C SER A 62 14.04 12.80 -12.07
N ASN A 63 14.73 13.05 -13.18
CA ASN A 63 14.13 13.09 -14.53
C ASN A 63 12.95 14.07 -14.71
N GLY A 64 12.75 15.02 -13.78
CA GLY A 64 11.63 15.96 -13.85
C GLY A 64 10.33 15.47 -13.20
N PHE A 65 10.39 14.36 -12.46
CA PHE A 65 9.24 13.77 -11.76
C PHE A 65 9.54 13.61 -10.28
N TRP A 66 8.51 13.73 -9.46
CA TRP A 66 8.53 13.33 -8.06
C TRP A 66 8.44 11.81 -7.96
N SER A 67 9.21 11.24 -7.04
CA SER A 67 9.10 9.82 -6.68
C SER A 67 9.46 9.64 -5.21
N VAL A 68 8.71 8.76 -4.54
CA VAL A 68 9.01 8.26 -3.20
C VAL A 68 8.52 6.83 -3.09
N THR A 69 9.31 5.98 -2.45
CA THR A 69 8.94 4.59 -2.18
C THR A 69 8.42 4.44 -0.75
N ALA A 70 7.48 3.52 -0.57
CA ALA A 70 6.91 3.21 0.72
C ALA A 70 6.55 1.74 0.84
N LYS A 71 6.44 1.28 2.07
CA LYS A 71 5.81 0.02 2.43
C LYS A 71 4.38 0.30 2.85
N ILE A 72 3.42 -0.36 2.21
CA ILE A 72 2.00 -0.28 2.57
C ILE A 72 1.51 -1.60 3.17
N SER A 73 0.38 -1.56 3.86
CA SER A 73 -0.36 -2.75 4.28
C SER A 73 -1.86 -2.53 4.14
N ASP A 74 -2.57 -3.59 3.75
CA ASP A 74 -4.03 -3.69 3.76
C ASP A 74 -4.56 -4.47 4.97
N GLY A 75 -3.68 -4.80 5.92
CA GLY A 75 -3.98 -5.66 7.07
C GLY A 75 -3.80 -7.16 6.82
N THR A 76 -3.59 -7.60 5.56
CA THR A 76 -3.39 -9.02 5.21
C THR A 76 -1.98 -9.33 4.74
N ALA A 77 -1.29 -8.35 4.14
CA ALA A 77 0.11 -8.47 3.78
C ALA A 77 0.79 -7.09 3.72
N TYR A 78 2.06 -7.08 3.30
CA TYR A 78 2.85 -5.89 3.05
C TYR A 78 3.27 -5.83 1.57
N LEU A 79 3.33 -4.63 1.01
CA LEU A 79 3.81 -4.40 -0.36
C LEU A 79 4.71 -3.17 -0.41
N GLU A 80 5.86 -3.29 -1.07
CA GLU A 80 6.67 -2.13 -1.47
C GLU A 80 6.05 -1.48 -2.70
N VAL A 81 5.85 -0.17 -2.65
CA VAL A 81 5.23 0.61 -3.72
C VAL A 81 6.05 1.87 -4.01
N GLU A 82 5.88 2.39 -5.22
CA GLU A 82 6.36 3.70 -5.63
C GLU A 82 5.15 4.57 -5.96
N PHE A 83 5.10 5.80 -5.42
CA PHE A 83 4.02 6.73 -5.70
C PHE A 83 4.21 7.39 -7.07
N ALA A 84 3.11 7.48 -7.81
CA ALA A 84 3.08 8.17 -9.10
C ALA A 84 3.29 9.69 -8.93
N ASP A 85 3.95 10.30 -9.93
CA ASP A 85 4.28 11.73 -9.94
C ASP A 85 3.05 12.63 -9.76
N GLU A 86 1.92 12.24 -10.35
CA GLU A 86 0.69 13.03 -10.31
C GLU A 86 0.12 13.13 -8.90
N ILE A 87 0.22 12.05 -8.11
CA ILE A 87 -0.20 12.03 -6.70
C ILE A 87 0.69 12.96 -5.89
N LEU A 88 2.01 12.84 -6.04
CA LEU A 88 2.97 13.64 -5.29
C LEU A 88 2.89 15.12 -5.68
N THR A 89 2.75 15.43 -6.97
CA THR A 89 2.51 16.79 -7.46
C THR A 89 1.25 17.39 -6.86
N SER A 90 0.16 16.62 -6.77
CA SER A 90 -1.09 17.07 -6.13
C SER A 90 -0.91 17.35 -4.64
N LEU A 91 -0.16 16.52 -3.91
CA LEU A 91 0.08 16.70 -2.47
C LEU A 91 1.05 17.85 -2.17
N ILE A 92 2.07 18.04 -3.01
CA ILE A 92 3.07 19.08 -2.86
C ILE A 92 2.54 20.45 -3.33
N GLY A 93 1.63 20.46 -4.32
CA GLY A 93 1.06 21.66 -4.91
C GLY A 93 1.90 22.27 -6.04
N PHE A 94 2.93 21.58 -6.51
CA PHE A 94 3.73 21.95 -7.68
C PHE A 94 4.56 20.76 -8.20
N SER A 95 4.78 20.74 -9.50
CA SER A 95 5.64 19.80 -10.21
C SER A 95 7.12 20.10 -9.99
N VAL A 96 8.01 19.17 -10.39
CA VAL A 96 9.46 19.38 -10.32
C VAL A 96 9.93 20.57 -11.17
N PRO A 97 9.46 20.79 -12.41
CA PRO A 97 9.82 21.98 -13.18
C PRO A 97 9.41 23.28 -12.48
N GLU A 98 8.21 23.34 -11.90
CA GLU A 98 7.74 24.50 -11.14
C GLU A 98 8.57 24.72 -9.88
N MET A 99 8.89 23.66 -9.13
CA MET A 99 9.80 23.70 -7.99
C MET A 99 11.15 24.32 -8.37
N LYS A 100 11.72 23.93 -9.51
CA LYS A 100 12.99 24.48 -10.00
C LYS A 100 12.89 25.97 -10.35
N GLN A 101 11.72 26.45 -10.77
CA GLN A 101 11.48 27.88 -10.98
C GLN A 101 11.34 28.62 -9.65
N LEU A 102 10.54 28.09 -8.72
CA LEU A 102 10.32 28.68 -7.39
C LEU A 102 11.63 28.80 -6.59
N ARG A 103 12.53 27.81 -6.72
CA ARG A 103 13.86 27.83 -6.08
C ARG A 103 14.77 28.99 -6.49
N LYS A 104 14.48 29.65 -7.62
CA LYS A 104 15.27 30.81 -8.07
C LYS A 104 14.98 32.07 -7.27
N ASP A 105 13.83 32.14 -6.60
CA ASP A 105 13.42 33.27 -5.79
C ASP A 105 13.41 32.90 -4.29
N PRO A 106 14.35 33.41 -3.48
CA PRO A 106 14.39 33.18 -2.04
C PRO A 106 13.10 33.56 -1.30
N ALA A 107 12.32 34.52 -1.81
CA ALA A 107 11.05 34.90 -1.20
C ALA A 107 10.00 33.77 -1.24
N LEU A 108 10.16 32.81 -2.15
CA LEU A 108 9.24 31.68 -2.34
C LEU A 108 9.65 30.42 -1.56
N TYR A 109 10.78 30.44 -0.84
CA TYR A 109 11.25 29.30 -0.06
C TYR A 109 10.26 28.85 1.03
N PRO A 110 9.55 29.76 1.72
CA PRO A 110 8.50 29.35 2.65
C PRO A 110 7.41 28.52 1.98
N LYS A 111 6.93 28.93 0.79
CA LYS A 111 5.94 28.19 0.00
C LYS A 111 6.45 26.81 -0.42
N LEU A 112 7.72 26.73 -0.83
CA LEU A 112 8.36 25.46 -1.16
C LEU A 112 8.36 24.52 0.05
N LYS A 113 8.76 25.03 1.21
CA LYS A 113 8.82 24.25 2.46
C LYS A 113 7.43 23.79 2.88
N GLU A 114 6.43 24.66 2.80
CA GLU A 114 5.03 24.35 3.12
C GLU A 114 4.51 23.21 2.26
N GLY A 115 4.67 23.26 0.93
CA GLY A 115 4.23 22.18 0.03
C GLY A 115 4.88 20.83 0.36
N LEU A 116 6.18 20.83 0.66
CA LEU A 116 6.89 19.60 1.06
C LEU A 116 6.42 19.07 2.42
N GLN A 117 6.14 19.95 3.39
CA GLN A 117 5.63 19.56 4.70
C GLN A 117 4.18 19.05 4.64
N ASN A 118 3.35 19.63 3.78
CA ASN A 118 1.99 19.17 3.54
C ASN A 118 2.01 17.75 2.95
N CYS A 119 2.82 17.52 1.92
CA CYS A 119 3.00 16.19 1.34
C CYS A 119 3.48 15.17 2.38
N GLN A 120 4.43 15.54 3.23
CA GLN A 120 4.88 14.66 4.32
C GLN A 120 3.76 14.32 5.31
N THR A 121 2.90 15.29 5.64
CA THR A 121 1.82 15.10 6.61
C THR A 121 0.71 14.20 6.04
N GLU A 122 0.39 14.35 4.76
CA GLU A 122 -0.64 13.53 4.10
C GLU A 122 -0.20 12.07 3.84
N LEU A 123 1.12 11.82 3.82
CA LEU A 123 1.67 10.47 3.63
C LEU A 123 1.93 9.70 4.94
N ILE A 124 1.73 10.30 6.12
CA ILE A 124 2.05 9.71 7.43
C ILE A 124 0.80 9.52 8.28
#